data_AF-A0A3N6QT50-F1
#
_entry.id   AF-A0A3N6QT50-F1
#
_cell.length_a   1.000
_cell.length_b   1.000
_cell.length_c   1.000
_cell.angle_alpha   90.00
_cell.angle_beta   90.00
_cell.angle_gamma   90.00
#
_symmetry.space_group_name_H-M   'P 1'
#
loop_
_entity.id
_entity.type
_entity.pdbx_description
1 polymer ?
#
loop_
_entity_poly.entity_id
_entity_poly.type
_entity_poly.pdbx_seq_one_letter_code
_entity_poly.pdbx_strand_id
1 'polypeptide(L)'
;MTNLNYLETSGWLNSLKEGKSIDYNYHPLPWYSYPAIEFIEDKLKSDFRVFEYGSGQSTFWYADRVKQVVSVEHNPDYFVNVSTYIPQNVKLVLREDRQRYVEEIQNYENGDFDVIIIDGIERVKCAEICGEKLSKNGWIVFDNSDREENDRGVILLHHQGFKRIDFYGLVPSQRYKSCTSIFFQSDDFLSDLKLPSQKQSCLGISLGQGEARAKRKNKNLDSQNHQILAYYEAIKNQPYAAEAYQGLGDFYYSKGQIEKSIRSYNKAIKLQPNLAIVYAKLGKIYSQKGQL
;
A
#
# COMPACT_ATOMS: atom_id res chain seq x y z
N MET A 1 -16.85 20.22 11.46
CA MET A 1 -15.56 19.56 11.22
C MET A 1 -14.53 20.66 11.06
N THR A 2 -13.48 20.64 11.86
CA THR A 2 -12.37 21.58 11.82
C THR A 2 -11.65 21.46 10.46
N ASN A 3 -11.30 22.58 9.83
CA ASN A 3 -10.54 22.65 8.58
C ASN A 3 -9.07 22.24 8.80
N LEU A 4 -8.82 20.98 9.16
CA LEU A 4 -7.48 20.45 9.37
C LEU A 4 -6.75 20.19 8.03
N ASN A 5 -5.64 20.87 7.79
CA ASN A 5 -4.87 20.69 6.56
C ASN A 5 -4.03 19.39 6.57
N TYR A 6 -3.44 19.02 5.43
CA TYR A 6 -2.66 17.78 5.30
C TYR A 6 -1.49 17.67 6.30
N LEU A 7 -0.84 18.77 6.65
CA LEU A 7 0.28 18.78 7.60
C LEU A 7 -0.21 18.53 9.04
N GLU A 8 -1.44 18.92 9.35
CA GLU A 8 -2.10 18.55 10.61
C GLU A 8 -2.50 17.08 10.57
N THR A 9 -3.27 16.67 9.56
CA THR A 9 -3.84 15.32 9.50
C THR A 9 -2.77 14.23 9.36
N SER A 10 -1.65 14.50 8.68
CA SER A 10 -0.54 13.53 8.55
C SER A 10 0.28 13.36 9.82
N GLY A 11 0.10 14.23 10.83
CA GLY A 11 0.96 14.28 12.01
C GLY A 11 2.28 15.04 11.79
N TRP A 12 2.49 15.70 10.65
CA TRP A 12 3.73 16.44 10.38
C TRP A 12 4.01 17.54 11.41
N LEU A 13 2.98 18.33 11.77
CA LEU A 13 3.13 19.38 12.79
C LEU A 13 3.41 18.80 14.19
N ASN A 14 2.72 17.72 14.56
CA ASN A 14 2.97 17.02 15.82
C ASN A 14 4.39 16.47 15.84
N SER A 15 4.83 15.86 14.73
CA SER A 15 6.17 15.30 14.60
C SER A 15 7.25 16.37 14.74
N LEU A 16 7.06 17.53 14.11
CA LEU A 16 7.98 18.66 14.22
C LEU A 16 8.05 19.20 15.65
N LYS A 17 6.91 19.26 16.35
CA LYS A 17 6.83 19.75 17.73
C LYS A 17 7.48 18.79 18.74
N GLU A 18 7.19 17.50 18.61
CA GLU A 18 7.64 16.47 19.56
C GLU A 18 9.05 15.94 19.24
N GLY A 19 9.61 16.29 18.07
CA GLY A 19 10.90 15.75 17.62
C GLY A 19 10.87 14.24 17.37
N LYS A 20 9.70 13.69 17.04
CA LYS A 20 9.43 12.25 16.87
C LYS A 20 8.64 12.06 15.59
N SER A 21 8.82 10.93 14.89
CA SER A 21 7.95 10.55 13.78
C SER A 21 6.64 9.95 14.28
N ILE A 22 5.55 10.71 14.19
CA ILE A 22 4.23 10.33 14.71
C ILE A 22 3.08 10.80 13.81
N ASP A 23 1.98 10.06 13.82
CA ASP A 23 0.75 10.42 13.12
C ASP A 23 -0.05 11.51 13.87
N TYR A 24 -1.21 11.88 13.33
CA TYR A 24 -2.11 12.85 13.97
C TYR A 24 -2.58 12.44 15.37
N ASN A 25 -2.71 11.14 15.62
CA ASN A 25 -3.14 10.56 16.89
C ASN A 25 -1.95 10.19 17.80
N TYR A 26 -0.74 10.66 17.50
CA TYR A 26 0.49 10.38 18.24
C TYR A 26 0.95 8.91 18.20
N HIS A 27 0.46 8.11 17.25
CA HIS A 27 1.00 6.78 17.01
C HIS A 27 2.35 6.86 16.25
N PRO A 28 3.26 5.90 16.48
CA PRO A 28 4.53 5.85 15.78
C PRO A 28 4.36 5.82 14.26
N LEU A 29 5.23 6.51 13.54
CA LEU A 29 5.40 6.37 12.08
C LEU A 29 6.87 6.08 11.74
N PRO A 30 7.16 5.39 10.63
CA PRO A 30 8.53 5.28 10.15
C PRO A 30 9.10 6.64 9.75
N TRP A 31 10.43 6.77 9.75
CA TRP A 31 11.13 8.01 9.35
C TRP A 31 11.27 8.16 7.83
N TYR A 32 10.27 7.68 7.09
CA TYR A 32 10.29 7.65 5.62
C TYR A 32 9.50 8.82 5.03
N SER A 33 9.58 8.98 3.72
CA SER A 33 8.65 9.85 3.02
C SER A 33 7.20 9.35 3.20
N TYR A 34 6.25 10.25 3.42
CA TYR A 34 4.84 9.88 3.55
C TYR A 34 4.30 9.02 2.40
N PRO A 35 4.66 9.27 1.12
CA PRO A 35 4.25 8.39 0.03
C PRO A 35 4.80 6.96 0.16
N ALA A 36 6.01 6.77 0.70
CA ALA A 36 6.56 5.44 0.95
C ALA A 36 5.79 4.72 2.05
N ILE A 37 5.54 5.40 3.19
CA ILE A 37 4.76 4.85 4.31
C ILE A 37 3.39 4.37 3.80
N GLU A 38 2.71 5.24 3.04
CA GLU A 38 1.43 4.90 2.41
C GLU A 38 1.57 3.70 1.47
N PHE A 39 2.61 3.64 0.64
CA PHE A 39 2.73 2.56 -0.31
C PHE A 39 2.94 1.19 0.35
N ILE A 40 3.71 1.13 1.44
CA ILE A 40 4.09 -0.14 2.08
C ILE A 40 3.11 -0.63 3.14
N GLU A 41 2.30 0.24 3.74
CA GLU A 41 1.44 -0.14 4.88
C GLU A 41 0.45 -1.27 4.56
N ASP A 42 -0.10 -1.29 3.35
CA ASP A 42 -1.06 -2.30 2.90
C ASP A 42 -0.37 -3.59 2.38
N LYS A 43 0.96 -3.60 2.31
CA LYS A 43 1.76 -4.73 1.83
C LYS A 43 2.29 -5.60 2.97
N LEU A 44 2.23 -5.09 4.20
CA LEU A 44 2.63 -5.83 5.40
C LEU A 44 1.58 -6.87 5.77
N LYS A 45 2.05 -8.02 6.27
CA LYS A 45 1.21 -9.10 6.76
C LYS A 45 1.59 -9.44 8.20
N SER A 46 0.60 -9.89 8.97
CA SER A 46 0.78 -10.17 10.40
C SER A 46 1.74 -11.32 10.70
N ASP A 47 2.05 -12.15 9.70
CA ASP A 47 3.01 -13.25 9.79
C ASP A 47 4.44 -12.87 9.38
N PHE A 48 4.65 -11.65 8.88
CA PHE A 48 5.96 -11.19 8.40
C PHE A 48 7.00 -11.09 9.50
N ARG A 49 8.25 -11.31 9.11
CA ARG A 49 9.44 -11.00 9.93
C ARG A 49 10.21 -9.85 9.31
N VAL A 50 10.56 -8.88 10.14
CA VAL A 50 11.21 -7.63 9.71
C VAL A 50 12.59 -7.54 10.34
N PHE A 51 13.59 -7.19 9.53
CA PHE A 51 14.92 -6.80 10.01
C PHE A 51 15.14 -5.31 9.75
N GLU A 52 15.63 -4.58 10.73
CA GLU A 52 15.84 -3.15 10.68
C GLU A 52 17.27 -2.80 11.09
N TYR A 53 18.02 -2.21 10.16
CA TYR A 53 19.20 -1.44 10.48
C TYR A 53 18.74 -0.06 10.92
N GLY A 54 18.88 0.23 12.21
CA GLY A 54 18.33 1.40 12.89
C GLY A 54 17.24 1.00 13.87
N SER A 55 16.81 1.93 14.71
CA SER A 55 15.68 1.71 15.60
C SER A 55 14.89 3.01 15.86
N GLY A 56 13.69 2.89 16.43
CA GLY A 56 12.90 4.03 16.90
C GLY A 56 11.42 3.90 16.56
N GLN A 57 10.84 4.98 16.03
CA GLN A 57 9.41 5.03 15.72
C GLN A 57 9.01 4.03 14.62
N SER A 58 9.87 3.82 13.62
CA SER A 58 9.70 2.74 12.64
C SER A 58 9.60 1.37 13.32
N THR A 59 10.46 1.07 14.28
CA THR A 59 10.42 -0.20 15.05
C THR A 59 9.04 -0.45 15.66
N PHE A 60 8.48 0.54 16.35
CA PHE A 60 7.15 0.43 16.96
C PHE A 60 6.03 0.31 15.90
N TRP A 61 6.14 1.06 14.80
CA TRP A 61 5.16 0.98 13.72
C TRP A 61 5.11 -0.41 13.05
N TYR A 62 6.26 -1.04 12.83
CA TYR A 62 6.31 -2.42 12.33
C TYR A 62 5.82 -3.41 13.39
N ALA A 63 6.18 -3.23 14.65
CA ALA A 63 5.80 -4.14 15.74
C ALA A 63 4.28 -4.30 15.87
N ASP A 64 3.50 -3.26 15.61
CA ASP A 64 2.03 -3.31 15.62
C ASP A 64 1.42 -4.11 14.46
N ARG A 65 2.22 -4.45 13.43
CA ARG A 65 1.74 -4.95 12.12
C ARG A 65 2.24 -6.33 11.75
N VAL A 66 3.33 -6.79 12.35
CA VAL A 66 4.06 -7.98 11.90
C VAL A 66 4.35 -8.95 13.06
N LYS A 67 4.74 -10.18 12.73
CA LYS A 67 5.00 -11.24 13.71
C LYS A 67 6.22 -10.94 14.57
N GLN A 68 7.28 -10.40 13.96
CA GLN A 68 8.53 -10.13 14.66
C GLN A 68 9.29 -8.98 13.99
N VAL A 69 9.92 -8.15 14.80
CA VAL A 69 10.90 -7.14 14.35
C VAL A 69 12.24 -7.40 15.02
N VAL A 70 13.32 -7.39 14.26
CA VAL A 70 14.69 -7.34 14.76
C VAL A 70 15.24 -5.96 14.40
N SER A 71 15.58 -5.14 15.38
CA SER A 71 16.14 -3.80 15.15
C SER A 71 17.54 -3.71 15.73
N VAL A 72 18.48 -3.20 14.95
CA VAL A 72 19.88 -3.05 15.34
C VAL A 72 20.16 -1.58 15.58
N GLU A 73 20.61 -1.24 16.78
CA GLU A 73 20.97 0.13 17.17
C GLU A 73 22.45 0.21 17.48
N HIS A 74 23.09 1.29 17.03
CA HIS A 74 24.51 1.55 17.25
C HIS A 74 24.78 2.51 18.40
N ASN A 75 23.83 3.41 18.70
CA ASN A 75 23.99 4.41 19.74
C ASN A 75 23.44 3.86 21.08
N PRO A 76 24.28 3.73 22.13
CA PRO A 76 23.86 3.13 23.40
C PRO A 76 22.80 3.97 24.14
N ASP A 77 22.91 5.30 24.12
CA ASP A 77 21.93 6.18 24.78
C ASP A 77 20.56 6.07 24.10
N TYR A 78 20.55 6.04 22.77
CA TYR A 78 19.33 5.87 22.00
C TYR A 78 18.74 4.46 22.15
N PHE A 79 19.59 3.42 22.20
CA PHE A 79 19.17 2.05 22.53
C PHE A 79 18.43 1.99 23.87
N VAL A 80 18.96 2.66 24.92
CA VAL A 80 18.28 2.72 26.22
C VAL A 80 16.91 3.39 26.08
N ASN A 81 16.82 4.51 25.36
CA ASN A 81 15.55 5.20 25.12
C ASN A 81 14.51 4.32 24.43
N VAL A 82 14.89 3.57 23.38
CA VAL A 82 13.99 2.69 22.64
C VAL A 82 13.61 1.45 23.48
N SER A 83 14.56 0.89 24.23
CA SER A 83 14.35 -0.32 25.03
C SER A 83 13.34 -0.15 26.17
N THR A 84 13.11 1.09 26.62
CA THR A 84 12.20 1.39 27.74
C THR A 84 10.76 0.94 27.50
N TYR A 85 10.31 0.93 26.23
CA TYR A 85 8.93 0.58 25.86
C TYR A 85 8.89 -0.49 24.76
N ILE A 86 9.86 -1.39 24.74
CA ILE A 86 10.02 -2.35 23.65
C ILE A 86 8.87 -3.39 23.64
N PRO A 87 8.13 -3.56 22.54
CA PRO A 87 7.09 -4.58 22.44
C PRO A 87 7.68 -6.00 22.51
N GLN A 88 6.89 -6.97 22.97
CA GLN A 88 7.34 -8.34 23.16
C GLN A 88 7.81 -9.04 21.87
N ASN A 89 7.27 -8.64 20.71
CA ASN A 89 7.64 -9.17 19.41
C ASN A 89 8.87 -8.47 18.79
N VAL A 90 9.53 -7.58 19.52
CA VAL A 90 10.73 -6.88 19.04
C VAL A 90 11.98 -7.39 19.74
N LYS A 91 12.97 -7.78 18.95
CA LYS A 91 14.35 -8.04 19.40
C LYS A 91 15.21 -6.82 19.06
N LEU A 92 15.48 -5.97 20.06
CA LEU A 92 16.39 -4.84 19.92
C LEU A 92 17.83 -5.29 20.24
N VAL A 93 18.78 -5.01 19.36
CA VAL A 93 20.19 -5.43 19.48
C VAL A 93 21.11 -4.22 19.45
N LEU A 94 21.94 -4.06 20.49
CA LEU A 94 22.99 -3.03 20.53
C LEU A 94 24.26 -3.53 19.82
N ARG A 95 24.75 -2.75 18.84
CA ARG A 95 26.01 -2.95 18.12
C ARG A 95 26.72 -1.61 17.91
N GLU A 96 27.51 -1.20 18.91
CA GLU A 96 28.28 0.05 18.83
C GLU A 96 29.39 0.01 17.77
N ASP A 97 29.98 -1.16 17.55
CA ASP A 97 30.96 -1.37 16.49
C ASP A 97 30.27 -1.40 15.12
N ARG A 98 30.76 -0.56 14.20
CA ARG A 98 30.16 -0.37 12.87
C ARG A 98 30.18 -1.63 12.02
N GLN A 99 31.21 -2.46 12.14
CA GLN A 99 31.29 -3.70 11.39
C GLN A 99 30.30 -4.72 11.93
N ARG A 100 30.28 -4.93 13.25
CA ARG A 100 29.31 -5.82 13.91
C ARG A 100 27.87 -5.37 13.75
N TYR A 101 27.63 -4.06 13.62
CA TYR A 101 26.33 -3.51 13.28
C TYR A 101 25.85 -4.00 11.91
N VAL A 102 26.70 -3.86 10.89
CA VAL A 102 26.40 -4.32 9.52
C VAL A 102 26.20 -5.85 9.53
N GLU A 103 27.12 -6.58 10.15
CA GLU A 103 27.17 -8.05 10.17
C GLU A 103 26.08 -8.69 11.05
N GLU A 104 25.31 -7.94 11.84
CA GLU A 104 24.27 -8.52 12.71
C GLU A 104 23.24 -9.35 11.93
N ILE A 105 22.94 -8.99 10.68
CA ILE A 105 22.02 -9.75 9.83
C ILE A 105 22.57 -11.14 9.45
N GLN A 106 23.89 -11.36 9.56
CA GLN A 106 24.52 -12.64 9.25
C GLN A 106 24.27 -13.70 10.31
N ASN A 107 23.74 -13.31 11.49
CA ASN A 107 23.30 -14.24 12.51
C ASN A 107 21.98 -14.96 12.17
N TYR A 108 21.39 -14.67 11.01
CA TYR A 108 20.11 -15.20 10.56
C TYR A 108 20.28 -15.98 9.26
N GLU A 109 19.38 -16.94 9.05
CA GLU A 109 19.39 -17.80 7.86
C GLU A 109 19.03 -17.01 6.59
N ASN A 110 19.30 -17.60 5.43
CA ASN A 110 18.87 -17.01 4.17
C ASN A 110 17.34 -17.14 4.03
N GLY A 111 16.69 -16.06 3.57
CA GLY A 111 15.23 -16.00 3.48
C GLY A 111 14.47 -15.81 4.79
N ASP A 112 15.14 -15.43 5.88
CA ASP A 112 14.56 -15.34 7.23
C ASP A 112 13.63 -14.13 7.44
N PHE A 113 13.75 -13.11 6.59
CA PHE A 113 13.02 -11.84 6.69
C PHE A 113 12.20 -11.52 5.44
N ASP A 114 10.97 -11.06 5.63
CA ASP A 114 10.10 -10.60 4.55
C ASP A 114 10.33 -9.12 4.22
N VAL A 115 10.82 -8.34 5.19
CA VAL A 115 11.17 -6.94 4.99
C VAL A 115 12.52 -6.66 5.63
N ILE A 116 13.39 -6.01 4.88
CA ILE A 116 14.66 -5.48 5.41
C ILE A 116 14.66 -3.96 5.27
N ILE A 117 14.98 -3.26 6.35
CA ILE A 117 15.00 -1.79 6.39
C ILE A 117 16.44 -1.33 6.56
N ILE A 118 16.86 -0.41 5.69
CA ILE A 118 18.15 0.25 5.73
C ILE A 118 17.91 1.73 6.06
N ASP A 119 17.90 2.03 7.37
CA ASP A 119 17.62 3.38 7.89
C ASP A 119 18.62 3.85 8.97
N GLY A 120 19.67 3.07 9.25
CA GLY A 120 20.71 3.44 10.21
C GLY A 120 22.01 3.91 9.56
N ILE A 121 23.13 3.57 10.21
CA ILE A 121 24.48 3.84 9.72
C ILE A 121 24.94 2.79 8.68
N GLU A 122 26.03 3.08 7.97
CA GLU A 122 26.69 2.14 7.04
C GLU A 122 25.77 1.57 5.94
N ARG A 123 24.78 2.36 5.48
CA ARG A 123 23.70 1.93 4.58
C ARG A 123 24.19 1.19 3.33
N VAL A 124 25.27 1.64 2.71
CA VAL A 124 25.86 0.98 1.53
C VAL A 124 26.33 -0.45 1.84
N LYS A 125 26.97 -0.67 3.00
CA LYS A 125 27.45 -2.00 3.41
C LYS A 125 26.30 -2.89 3.86
N CYS A 126 25.29 -2.33 4.53
CA CYS A 126 24.06 -3.04 4.84
C CYS A 126 23.38 -3.54 3.54
N ALA A 127 23.27 -2.68 2.53
CA ALA A 127 22.70 -3.03 1.23
C ALA A 127 23.49 -4.14 0.51
N GLU A 128 24.82 -4.13 0.64
CA GLU A 128 25.71 -5.13 0.03
C GLU A 128 25.41 -6.56 0.49
N ILE A 129 25.11 -6.77 1.77
CA ILE A 129 25.07 -8.12 2.36
C ILE A 129 23.67 -8.62 2.74
N CYS A 130 22.65 -7.77 2.70
CA CYS A 130 21.34 -8.13 3.22
C CYS A 130 20.46 -8.93 2.25
N GLY A 131 20.73 -8.86 0.94
CA GLY A 131 19.84 -9.39 -0.10
C GLY A 131 19.48 -10.88 0.05
N GLU A 132 20.44 -11.74 0.43
CA GLU A 132 20.21 -13.18 0.61
C GLU A 132 19.36 -13.52 1.85
N LYS A 133 19.25 -12.59 2.80
CA LYS A 133 18.47 -12.76 4.04
C LYS A 133 16.99 -12.49 3.82
N LEU A 134 16.64 -12.00 2.63
CA LEU A 134 15.28 -11.68 2.23
C LEU A 134 14.55 -12.92 1.70
N SER A 135 13.30 -13.10 2.13
CA SER A 135 12.44 -14.18 1.66
C SER A 135 12.12 -13.98 0.16
N LYS A 136 11.66 -15.04 -0.51
CA LYS A 136 11.43 -15.06 -1.97
C LYS A 136 10.59 -13.87 -2.50
N ASN A 137 9.63 -13.41 -1.70
CA ASN A 137 8.73 -12.30 -2.04
C ASN A 137 8.98 -11.07 -1.16
N GLY A 138 10.06 -11.06 -0.40
CA GLY A 138 10.40 -9.95 0.46
C GLY A 138 10.90 -8.74 -0.33
N TRP A 139 11.00 -7.63 0.38
CA TRP A 139 11.40 -6.34 -0.18
C TRP A 139 12.23 -5.54 0.82
N ILE A 140 12.99 -4.59 0.31
CA ILE A 140 13.92 -3.77 1.07
C ILE A 140 13.43 -2.32 1.05
N VAL A 141 13.42 -1.67 2.21
CA VAL A 141 13.30 -0.22 2.34
C VAL A 141 14.70 0.37 2.43
N PHE A 142 15.00 1.33 1.57
CA PHE A 142 16.23 2.12 1.64
C PHE A 142 15.85 3.58 1.81
N ASP A 143 15.99 4.10 3.03
CA ASP A 143 15.69 5.51 3.31
C ASP A 143 16.82 6.45 2.85
N ASN A 144 16.51 7.73 2.67
CA ASN A 144 17.40 8.77 2.13
C ASN A 144 18.21 8.32 0.92
N SER A 145 17.57 7.58 0.03
CA SER A 145 18.17 7.03 -1.19
C SER A 145 18.49 8.09 -2.25
N ASP A 146 18.12 9.36 -1.99
CA ASP A 146 18.47 10.54 -2.77
C ASP A 146 19.82 11.18 -2.39
N ARG A 147 20.47 10.70 -1.32
CA ARG A 147 21.78 11.22 -0.91
C ARG A 147 22.91 10.56 -1.68
N GLU A 148 23.88 11.36 -2.13
CA GLU A 148 25.03 10.93 -2.93
C GLU A 148 25.82 9.81 -2.26
N GLU A 149 25.98 9.84 -0.92
CA GLU A 149 26.67 8.78 -0.18
C GLU A 149 25.98 7.41 -0.27
N ASN A 150 24.70 7.37 -0.66
CA ASN A 150 23.90 6.15 -0.77
C ASN A 150 23.81 5.60 -2.20
N ASP A 151 24.29 6.33 -3.22
CA ASP A 151 24.22 5.92 -4.63
C ASP A 151 24.82 4.54 -4.88
N ARG A 152 25.96 4.26 -4.24
CA ARG A 152 26.61 2.94 -4.36
C ARG A 152 25.72 1.82 -3.83
N GLY A 153 25.00 2.05 -2.73
CA GLY A 153 24.09 1.05 -2.15
C GLY A 153 22.92 0.74 -3.08
N VAL A 154 22.35 1.78 -3.70
CA VAL A 154 21.30 1.66 -4.73
C VAL A 154 21.80 0.84 -5.94
N ILE A 155 23.00 1.15 -6.43
CA ILE A 155 23.62 0.45 -7.57
C ILE A 155 23.86 -1.03 -7.24
N LEU A 156 24.34 -1.33 -6.03
CA LEU A 156 24.56 -2.71 -5.57
C LEU A 156 23.27 -3.53 -5.56
N LEU A 157 22.19 -2.99 -4.99
CA LEU A 157 20.89 -3.68 -5.00
C LEU A 157 20.37 -3.91 -6.42
N HIS A 158 20.57 -2.96 -7.33
CA HIS A 158 20.23 -3.15 -8.74
C HIS A 158 21.03 -4.31 -9.37
N HIS A 159 22.35 -4.38 -9.13
CA HIS A 159 23.18 -5.48 -9.62
C HIS A 159 22.82 -6.84 -9.00
N GLN A 160 22.26 -6.86 -7.80
CA GLN A 160 21.69 -8.05 -7.16
C GLN A 160 20.32 -8.47 -7.75
N GLY A 161 19.82 -7.75 -8.77
CA GLY A 161 18.59 -8.09 -9.48
C GLY A 161 17.32 -7.49 -8.89
N PHE A 162 17.43 -6.56 -7.95
CA PHE A 162 16.26 -5.86 -7.43
C PHE A 162 15.75 -4.79 -8.41
N LYS A 163 14.43 -4.77 -8.59
CA LYS A 163 13.67 -3.65 -9.16
C LYS A 163 13.50 -2.57 -8.09
N ARG A 164 13.28 -1.32 -8.51
CA ARG A 164 13.24 -0.14 -7.62
C ARG A 164 12.02 0.73 -7.93
N ILE A 165 11.38 1.25 -6.90
CA ILE A 165 10.41 2.36 -6.97
C ILE A 165 10.82 3.44 -5.97
N ASP A 166 10.72 4.70 -6.40
CA ASP A 166 11.15 5.86 -5.63
C ASP A 166 9.98 6.70 -5.13
N PHE A 167 10.04 7.08 -3.86
CA PHE A 167 9.02 7.89 -3.21
C PHE A 167 9.63 9.16 -2.64
N TYR A 168 9.54 10.24 -3.42
CA TYR A 168 9.89 11.58 -2.96
C TYR A 168 8.72 12.21 -2.21
N GLY A 169 8.97 12.74 -1.01
CA GLY A 169 7.92 13.37 -0.22
C GLY A 169 8.42 14.02 1.04
N LEU A 170 7.50 14.67 1.76
CA LEU A 170 7.77 15.11 3.13
C LEU A 170 7.99 13.89 4.02
N VAL A 171 8.94 14.02 4.92
CA VAL A 171 9.22 13.06 6.00
C VAL A 171 8.67 13.67 7.31
N PRO A 172 8.11 12.86 8.23
CA PRO A 172 7.78 13.32 9.57
C PRO A 172 8.93 14.14 10.19
N SER A 173 8.58 15.26 10.82
CA SER A 173 9.49 16.24 11.44
C SER A 173 10.51 16.96 10.53
N GLN A 174 10.62 16.63 9.24
CA GLN A 174 11.56 17.30 8.34
C GLN A 174 10.91 18.43 7.54
N ARG A 175 11.68 19.51 7.32
CA ARG A 175 11.24 20.70 6.54
C ARG A 175 11.54 20.62 5.05
N TYR A 176 12.24 19.59 4.62
CA TYR A 176 12.58 19.31 3.23
C TYR A 176 12.05 17.94 2.82
N LYS A 177 12.02 17.68 1.52
CA LYS A 177 11.65 16.37 0.99
C LYS A 177 12.89 15.48 0.95
N SER A 178 12.70 14.18 1.12
CA SER A 178 13.72 13.16 0.87
C SER A 178 13.10 12.04 0.02
N CYS A 179 13.93 11.13 -0.48
CA CYS A 179 13.51 9.92 -1.15
C CYS A 179 13.67 8.71 -0.24
N THR A 180 12.61 7.91 -0.16
CA THR A 180 12.69 6.53 0.34
C THR A 180 12.46 5.62 -0.86
N SER A 181 13.40 4.72 -1.13
CA SER A 181 13.30 3.77 -2.25
C SER A 181 12.91 2.39 -1.73
N ILE A 182 12.03 1.73 -2.48
CA ILE A 182 11.64 0.34 -2.20
C ILE A 182 12.22 -0.57 -3.28
N PHE A 183 12.94 -1.60 -2.85
CA PHE A 183 13.57 -2.59 -3.71
C PHE A 183 12.88 -3.94 -3.56
N PHE A 184 12.58 -4.60 -4.68
CA PHE A 184 11.83 -5.86 -4.70
C PHE A 184 12.21 -6.69 -5.92
N GLN A 185 11.99 -8.01 -5.89
CA GLN A 185 12.32 -8.90 -7.01
C GLN A 185 11.07 -9.35 -7.79
N SER A 186 10.01 -9.78 -7.09
CA SER A 186 8.78 -10.28 -7.69
C SER A 186 7.81 -9.15 -8.08
N ASP A 187 7.21 -9.25 -9.27
CA ASP A 187 6.14 -8.33 -9.71
C ASP A 187 4.86 -8.50 -8.88
N ASP A 188 4.70 -9.61 -8.15
CA ASP A 188 3.60 -9.82 -7.21
C ASP A 188 3.57 -8.72 -6.14
N PHE A 189 4.71 -8.09 -5.85
CA PHE A 189 4.79 -6.94 -4.96
C PHE A 189 3.87 -5.78 -5.39
N LEU A 190 3.57 -5.66 -6.69
CA LEU A 190 2.70 -4.62 -7.26
C LEU A 190 1.25 -5.07 -7.45
N SER A 191 0.91 -6.33 -7.16
CA SER A 191 -0.37 -6.95 -7.54
C SER A 191 -1.55 -6.56 -6.63
N ASP A 192 -1.31 -6.28 -5.35
CA ASP A 192 -2.36 -5.85 -4.40
C ASP A 192 -2.62 -4.34 -4.51
N LEU A 193 -3.48 -3.97 -5.46
CA LEU A 193 -3.89 -2.58 -5.68
C LEU A 193 -5.30 -2.33 -5.13
N LYS A 194 -5.39 -1.99 -3.85
CA LYS A 194 -6.57 -1.27 -3.34
C LYS A 194 -6.63 0.09 -4.03
N LEU A 195 -7.82 0.51 -4.46
CA LEU A 195 -8.00 1.88 -4.95
C LEU A 195 -7.69 2.86 -3.79
N PRO A 196 -7.16 4.06 -4.06
CA PRO A 196 -6.87 5.05 -2.99
C PRO A 196 -8.06 5.34 -2.07
N SER A 197 -9.28 5.23 -2.58
CA SER A 197 -10.49 5.46 -1.77
C SER A 197 -10.92 4.28 -0.89
N GLN A 198 -10.42 3.08 -1.16
CA GLN A 198 -10.62 1.87 -0.35
C GLN A 198 -9.57 1.74 0.75
N LYS A 199 -8.46 2.46 0.61
CA LYS A 199 -7.37 2.46 1.57
C LYS A 199 -7.73 3.25 2.83
N GLN A 200 -7.35 2.70 3.98
CA GLN A 200 -7.34 3.43 5.25
C GLN A 200 -5.89 3.77 5.56
N SER A 201 -5.56 5.05 5.47
CA SER A 201 -4.21 5.54 5.71
C SER A 201 -3.88 5.57 7.20
N CYS A 202 -2.68 5.13 7.57
CA CYS A 202 -2.11 5.36 8.90
C CYS A 202 -1.74 6.83 9.17
N LEU A 203 -1.72 7.68 8.14
CA LEU A 203 -1.56 9.13 8.25
C LEU A 203 -2.88 9.85 8.52
N GLY A 204 -3.94 9.14 8.92
CA GLY A 204 -5.24 9.72 9.22
C GLY A 204 -6.09 10.07 8.01
N ILE A 205 -7.19 10.81 8.25
CA ILE A 205 -8.16 11.16 7.22
C ILE A 205 -7.67 12.40 6.47
N SER A 206 -7.34 12.26 5.19
CA SER A 206 -7.28 13.43 4.30
C SER A 206 -8.70 14.00 4.16
N LEU A 207 -8.92 15.28 4.47
CA LEU A 207 -10.25 15.90 4.47
C LEU A 207 -11.03 15.67 3.16
N GLY A 208 -10.35 15.63 2.01
CA GLY A 208 -10.96 15.30 0.72
C GLY A 208 -11.56 13.89 0.67
N GLN A 209 -10.95 12.92 1.37
CA GLN A 209 -11.46 11.55 1.49
C GLN A 209 -12.57 11.46 2.55
N GLY A 210 -12.49 12.21 3.64
CA GLY A 210 -13.54 12.28 4.67
C GLY A 210 -14.86 12.83 4.12
N GLU A 211 -14.80 13.95 3.42
CA GLU A 211 -15.95 14.52 2.73
C GLU A 211 -16.46 13.63 1.59
N ALA A 212 -15.56 13.02 0.81
CA ALA A 212 -15.96 12.06 -0.23
C ALA A 212 -16.64 10.82 0.36
N ARG A 213 -16.17 10.30 1.51
CA ARG A 213 -16.80 9.18 2.24
C ARG A 213 -18.18 9.58 2.80
N ALA A 214 -18.31 10.77 3.37
CA ALA A 214 -19.60 11.29 3.85
C ALA A 214 -20.60 11.55 2.70
N LYS A 215 -20.14 12.12 1.58
CA LYS A 215 -20.93 12.31 0.35
C LYS A 215 -21.29 10.98 -0.32
N ARG A 216 -20.45 9.94 -0.19
CA ARG A 216 -20.72 8.56 -0.68
C ARG A 216 -21.73 7.82 0.19
N LYS A 217 -21.66 7.92 1.52
CA LYS A 217 -22.66 7.34 2.44
C LYS A 217 -24.07 7.91 2.24
N ASN A 218 -24.18 9.16 1.79
CA ASN A 218 -25.47 9.86 1.63
C ASN A 218 -26.08 9.82 0.21
N LYS A 219 -25.47 9.12 -0.75
CA LYS A 219 -26.07 8.96 -2.09
C LYS A 219 -26.41 7.49 -2.31
N ASN A 220 -27.66 7.24 -2.69
CA ASN A 220 -28.33 6.06 -3.26
C ASN A 220 -27.54 5.21 -4.32
N LEU A 221 -26.21 5.26 -4.37
CA LEU A 221 -25.33 4.57 -5.33
C LEU A 221 -24.94 3.16 -4.90
N ASP A 222 -25.11 2.79 -3.62
CA ASP A 222 -24.55 1.54 -3.10
C ASP A 222 -25.29 0.29 -3.63
N SER A 223 -26.61 0.33 -3.84
CA SER A 223 -27.30 -0.84 -4.45
C SER A 223 -26.99 -1.00 -5.94
N GLN A 224 -26.81 0.11 -6.66
CA GLN A 224 -26.62 0.10 -8.12
C GLN A 224 -25.20 -0.34 -8.51
N ASN A 225 -24.18 0.11 -7.79
CA ASN A 225 -22.80 -0.35 -8.05
C ASN A 225 -22.58 -1.79 -7.60
N HIS A 226 -23.25 -2.24 -6.53
CA HIS A 226 -23.22 -3.66 -6.14
C HIS A 226 -23.89 -4.53 -7.21
N GLN A 227 -24.98 -4.05 -7.83
CA GLN A 227 -25.73 -4.80 -8.84
C GLN A 227 -24.92 -5.02 -10.14
N ILE A 228 -24.19 -4.02 -10.63
CA ILE A 228 -23.34 -4.21 -11.84
C ILE A 228 -22.15 -5.14 -11.55
N LEU A 229 -21.56 -5.05 -10.35
CA LEU A 229 -20.46 -5.93 -9.95
C LEU A 229 -20.91 -7.39 -9.85
N ALA A 230 -22.10 -7.64 -9.28
CA ALA A 230 -22.69 -8.98 -9.24
C ALA A 230 -22.88 -9.58 -10.64
N TYR A 231 -23.30 -8.78 -11.63
CA TYR A 231 -23.40 -9.26 -13.01
C TYR A 231 -22.03 -9.57 -13.63
N TYR A 232 -21.00 -8.76 -13.34
CA TYR A 232 -19.64 -9.03 -13.82
C TYR A 232 -19.04 -10.29 -13.19
N GLU A 233 -19.25 -10.51 -11.89
CA GLU A 233 -18.85 -11.75 -11.23
C GLU A 233 -19.60 -12.97 -11.78
N ALA A 234 -20.91 -12.85 -12.00
CA ALA A 234 -21.70 -13.92 -12.62
C ALA A 234 -21.17 -14.28 -14.02
N ILE A 235 -20.79 -13.29 -14.83
CA ILE A 235 -20.20 -13.51 -16.16
C ILE A 235 -18.80 -14.13 -16.05
N LYS A 236 -17.99 -13.72 -15.07
CA LYS A 236 -16.67 -14.29 -14.84
C LYS A 236 -16.75 -15.77 -14.48
N ASN A 237 -17.69 -16.13 -13.63
CA ASN A 237 -17.89 -17.50 -13.16
C ASN A 237 -18.63 -18.38 -14.19
N GLN A 238 -19.58 -17.79 -14.92
CA GLN A 238 -20.37 -18.48 -15.96
C GLN A 238 -20.50 -17.60 -17.22
N PRO A 239 -19.51 -17.64 -18.13
CA PRO A 239 -19.48 -16.78 -19.31
C PRO A 239 -20.63 -16.96 -20.30
N TYR A 240 -21.41 -18.04 -20.16
CA TYR A 240 -22.54 -18.38 -21.02
C TYR A 240 -23.91 -18.07 -20.39
N ALA A 241 -23.96 -17.44 -19.21
CA ALA A 241 -25.21 -17.07 -18.54
C ALA A 241 -25.88 -15.87 -19.23
N ALA A 242 -26.92 -16.13 -20.02
CA ALA A 242 -27.63 -15.10 -20.80
C ALA A 242 -28.33 -14.07 -19.88
N GLU A 243 -28.79 -14.49 -18.70
CA GLU A 243 -29.48 -13.66 -17.71
C GLU A 243 -28.54 -12.58 -17.12
N ALA A 244 -27.26 -12.88 -16.95
CA ALA A 244 -26.28 -11.91 -16.45
C ALA A 244 -26.02 -10.79 -17.48
N TYR A 245 -25.97 -11.15 -18.77
CA TYR A 245 -25.89 -10.16 -19.86
C TYR A 245 -27.20 -9.35 -20.02
N GLN A 246 -28.36 -9.97 -19.80
CA GLN A 246 -29.63 -9.25 -19.70
C GLN A 246 -29.59 -8.23 -18.54
N GLY A 247 -29.13 -8.64 -17.36
CA GLY A 247 -29.00 -7.78 -16.19
C GLY A 247 -28.08 -6.58 -16.41
N LEU A 248 -26.95 -6.78 -17.10
CA LEU A 248 -26.10 -5.67 -17.56
C LEU A 248 -26.83 -4.74 -18.54
N GLY A 249 -27.62 -5.31 -19.45
CA GLY A 249 -28.42 -4.52 -20.40
C GLY A 249 -29.43 -3.62 -19.70
N ASP A 250 -30.13 -4.15 -18.69
CA ASP A 250 -31.09 -3.40 -17.86
C ASP A 250 -30.38 -2.30 -17.06
N PHE A 251 -29.25 -2.65 -16.46
CA PHE A 251 -28.44 -1.70 -15.73
C PHE A 251 -28.01 -0.53 -16.62
N TYR A 252 -27.42 -0.80 -17.78
CA TYR A 252 -26.98 0.25 -18.71
C TYR A 252 -28.15 1.07 -19.26
N TYR A 253 -29.31 0.45 -19.51
CA TYR A 253 -30.50 1.16 -19.94
C TYR A 253 -30.98 2.15 -18.86
N SER A 254 -31.02 1.72 -17.59
CA SER A 254 -31.40 2.58 -16.45
C SER A 254 -30.46 3.78 -16.26
N LYS A 255 -29.23 3.68 -16.78
CA LYS A 255 -28.21 4.73 -16.76
C LYS A 255 -28.18 5.60 -18.03
N GLY A 256 -29.10 5.38 -18.96
CA GLY A 256 -29.12 6.07 -20.25
C GLY A 256 -27.96 5.70 -21.19
N GLN A 257 -27.19 4.66 -20.87
CA GLN A 257 -26.08 4.20 -21.70
C GLN A 257 -26.59 3.22 -22.77
N ILE A 258 -27.37 3.76 -23.71
CA ILE A 258 -28.16 3.00 -24.68
C ILE A 258 -27.30 2.02 -25.50
N GLU A 259 -26.16 2.46 -26.04
CA GLU A 259 -25.31 1.59 -26.87
C GLU A 259 -24.71 0.41 -26.10
N LYS A 260 -24.36 0.61 -24.83
CA LYS A 260 -23.88 -0.48 -23.97
C LYS A 260 -25.01 -1.45 -23.62
N SER A 261 -26.21 -0.91 -23.39
CA SER A 261 -27.41 -1.72 -23.16
C SER A 261 -27.71 -2.62 -24.36
N ILE A 262 -27.73 -2.07 -25.58
CA ILE A 262 -27.94 -2.82 -26.82
C ILE A 262 -26.89 -3.91 -26.98
N ARG A 263 -25.61 -3.59 -26.75
CA ARG A 263 -24.51 -4.56 -26.86
C ARG A 263 -24.70 -5.73 -25.88
N SER A 264 -25.06 -5.44 -24.63
CA SER A 264 -25.30 -6.47 -23.61
C SER A 264 -26.52 -7.33 -23.95
N TYR A 265 -27.64 -6.73 -24.39
CA TYR A 265 -28.82 -7.47 -24.82
C TYR A 265 -28.55 -8.35 -26.04
N ASN A 266 -27.81 -7.86 -27.03
CA ASN A 266 -27.40 -8.67 -28.19
C ASN A 266 -26.52 -9.85 -27.79
N LYS A 267 -25.68 -9.70 -26.77
CA LYS A 267 -24.90 -10.82 -26.22
C LYS A 267 -25.81 -11.83 -25.52
N ALA A 268 -26.81 -11.39 -24.76
CA ALA A 268 -27.81 -12.26 -24.15
C ALA A 268 -28.60 -13.06 -25.20
N ILE A 269 -29.06 -12.42 -26.28
CA ILE A 269 -29.78 -13.08 -27.39
C ILE A 269 -28.87 -14.09 -28.12
N LYS A 270 -27.59 -13.78 -28.32
CA LYS A 270 -26.64 -14.72 -28.94
C LYS A 270 -26.45 -15.98 -28.11
N LEU A 271 -26.53 -15.88 -26.78
CA LEU A 271 -26.41 -17.00 -25.87
C LEU A 271 -27.73 -17.77 -25.74
N GLN A 272 -28.86 -17.07 -25.70
CA GLN A 272 -30.19 -17.65 -25.63
C GLN A 272 -31.16 -16.92 -26.57
N PRO A 273 -31.34 -17.44 -27.81
CA PRO A 273 -32.16 -16.79 -28.84
C PRO A 273 -33.65 -16.67 -28.52
N ASN A 274 -34.16 -17.38 -27.51
CA ASN A 274 -35.59 -17.41 -27.18
C ASN A 274 -35.96 -16.47 -26.01
N LEU A 275 -35.07 -15.54 -25.63
CA LEU A 275 -35.35 -14.56 -24.57
C LEU A 275 -36.28 -13.43 -25.05
N ALA A 276 -37.57 -13.72 -25.12
CA ALA A 276 -38.61 -12.76 -25.54
C ALA A 276 -38.53 -11.42 -24.78
N ILE A 277 -38.18 -11.45 -23.49
CA ILE A 277 -38.03 -10.25 -22.66
C ILE A 277 -36.91 -9.31 -23.16
N VAL A 278 -35.83 -9.85 -23.71
CA VAL A 278 -34.71 -9.07 -24.24
C VAL A 278 -35.08 -8.42 -25.58
N TYR A 279 -35.81 -9.14 -26.44
CA TYR A 279 -36.35 -8.56 -27.67
C TYR A 279 -37.33 -7.41 -27.39
N ALA A 280 -38.21 -7.55 -26.40
CA ALA A 280 -39.10 -6.46 -25.99
C ALA A 280 -38.33 -5.22 -25.51
N LYS A 281 -37.24 -5.43 -24.75
CA LYS A 281 -36.36 -4.34 -24.27
C LYS A 281 -35.63 -3.64 -25.41
N LEU A 282 -35.09 -4.38 -26.38
CA LEU A 282 -34.48 -3.82 -27.58
C LEU A 282 -35.51 -3.08 -28.44
N GLY A 283 -36.70 -3.63 -28.65
CA GLY A 283 -37.77 -2.98 -29.39
C GLY A 283 -38.16 -1.63 -28.78
N LYS A 284 -38.26 -1.56 -27.45
CA LYS A 284 -38.45 -0.29 -26.72
C LYS A 284 -37.31 0.69 -26.98
N ILE A 285 -36.06 0.24 -26.93
CA ILE A 285 -34.88 1.08 -27.20
C ILE A 285 -34.90 1.62 -28.63
N TYR A 286 -35.14 0.78 -29.63
CA TYR A 286 -35.16 1.20 -31.04
C TYR A 286 -36.35 2.10 -31.36
N SER A 287 -37.51 1.88 -30.71
CA SER A 287 -38.66 2.79 -30.78
C SER A 287 -38.29 4.19 -30.32
N GLN A 288 -37.62 4.29 -29.17
CA GLN A 288 -37.16 5.57 -28.60
C GLN A 288 -36.10 6.25 -29.47
N LYS A 289 -35.32 5.50 -30.26
CA LYS A 289 -34.36 6.04 -31.23
C LYS A 289 -35.00 6.41 -32.58
N GLY A 290 -36.27 6.08 -32.82
CA GLY A 290 -36.93 6.25 -34.12
C GLY A 290 -36.38 5.31 -35.21
N GLN A 291 -35.90 4.13 -34.81
CA GLN A 291 -35.21 3.15 -35.67
C GLN A 291 -35.94 1.80 -35.72
N LEU A 292 -37.27 1.83 -35.66
CA LEU A 292 -38.12 0.64 -35.60
C LEU A 292 -38.53 0.18 -37.00
#